data_AF-A0A952KP55-F1
#
_entry.id   AF-A0A952KP55-F1
#
_cell.length_a   1.000
_cell.length_b   1.000
_cell.length_c   1.000
_cell.angle_alpha   90.00
_cell.angle_beta   90.00
_cell.angle_gamma   90.00
#
_symmetry.space_group_name_H-M   'P 1'
#
loop_
_entity.id
_entity.type
_entity.pdbx_description
1 polymer ?
#
loop_
_entity_poly.entity_id
_entity_poly.type
_entity_poly.pdbx_seq_one_letter_code
_entity_poly.pdbx_strand_id
1 'polypeptide(L)'
;WVLRITQAVPYRFGDLACKCILDTRTGERIGGVDFSIPRDQITTDYSIVASFHSDVTDGPVVVIAGIGPMSTEAAAEFTTLTERSAELFSHAPKGWKGGNVEAVLATDVVNGIPGHTRILKTAFW
;
A
#
# COMPACT_ATOMS: atom_id res chain seq x y z
N TRP A 1 1.65 -18.24 -1.08
CA TRP A 1 2.45 -17.74 -2.21
C TRP A 1 2.65 -16.22 -2.12
N VAL A 2 1.59 -15.41 -2.00
CA VAL A 2 1.65 -13.93 -1.80
C VAL A 2 2.59 -13.54 -0.65
N LEU A 3 2.44 -14.14 0.53
CA LEU A 3 3.28 -13.86 1.70
C LEU A 3 4.77 -14.15 1.49
N ARG A 4 5.16 -14.98 0.50
CA ARG A 4 6.56 -15.28 0.16
C ARG A 4 7.11 -14.25 -0.82
N ILE A 5 6.29 -13.79 -1.76
CA ILE A 5 6.66 -12.81 -2.78
C ILE A 5 6.84 -11.43 -2.16
N THR A 6 6.00 -11.06 -1.19
CA THR A 6 6.10 -9.79 -0.47
C THR A 6 7.17 -9.79 0.64
N GLN A 7 8.01 -10.83 0.73
CA GLN A 7 9.17 -10.78 1.63
C GLN A 7 10.30 -9.90 1.09
N ALA A 8 10.36 -9.66 -0.21
CA ALA A 8 11.41 -8.83 -0.78
C ALA A 8 11.11 -7.32 -0.72
N VAL A 9 9.89 -6.93 -0.32
CA VAL A 9 9.44 -5.53 -0.36
C VAL A 9 9.58 -4.82 1.00
N PRO A 10 9.90 -3.51 1.00
CA PRO A 10 10.17 -2.75 2.22
C PRO A 10 8.95 -2.59 3.15
N TYR A 11 7.73 -2.52 2.62
CA TYR A 11 6.51 -2.38 3.42
C TYR A 11 5.76 -3.70 3.55
N ARG A 12 5.24 -4.01 4.73
CA ARG A 12 4.49 -5.25 4.98
C ARG A 12 3.29 -5.05 5.87
N PHE A 13 2.26 -5.85 5.62
CA PHE A 13 1.24 -6.10 6.64
C PHE A 13 1.88 -6.81 7.82
N GLY A 14 1.67 -6.26 9.02
CA GLY A 14 2.04 -6.92 10.26
C GLY A 14 1.10 -8.10 10.55
N ASP A 15 1.20 -8.66 11.76
CA ASP A 15 0.35 -9.76 12.16
C ASP A 15 -1.15 -9.39 12.20
N LEU A 16 -2.01 -10.41 12.24
CA LEU A 16 -3.45 -10.23 12.29
C LEU A 16 -3.94 -9.53 13.58
N ALA A 17 -3.10 -9.45 14.62
CA ALA A 17 -3.42 -8.74 15.84
C ALA A 17 -3.20 -7.23 15.69
N CYS A 18 -2.12 -6.82 15.02
CA CYS A 18 -1.78 -5.42 14.84
C CYS A 18 -2.64 -4.74 13.76
N LYS A 19 -3.05 -5.50 12.73
CA LYS A 19 -3.84 -5.03 11.58
C LYS A 19 -3.25 -3.73 11.03
N CYS A 20 -1.95 -3.79 10.77
CA CYS A 20 -1.09 -2.63 10.58
C CYS A 20 -0.15 -2.82 9.39
N ILE A 21 0.44 -1.71 8.92
CA ILE A 21 1.55 -1.73 7.97
C ILE A 21 2.82 -1.30 8.69
N LEU A 22 3.91 -2.02 8.42
CA LEU A 22 5.24 -1.82 9.00
C LEU A 22 6.25 -1.50 7.91
N ASP A 23 7.21 -0.62 8.19
CA ASP A 23 8.46 -0.53 7.44
C ASP A 23 9.45 -1.55 7.99
N THR A 24 9.81 -2.55 7.19
CA THR A 24 10.68 -3.64 7.63
C THR A 24 12.15 -3.22 7.81
N ARG A 25 12.55 -2.08 7.26
CA ARG A 25 13.92 -1.56 7.37
C ARG A 25 14.14 -0.85 8.70
N THR A 26 13.10 -0.21 9.23
CA THR A 26 13.17 0.60 10.46
C THR A 26 12.42 -0.03 11.63
N GLY A 27 11.50 -0.96 11.37
CA GLY A 27 10.54 -1.47 12.35
C GLY A 27 9.40 -0.50 12.68
N GLU A 28 9.29 0.63 11.96
CA GLU A 28 8.27 1.65 12.19
C GLU A 28 6.87 1.14 11.81
N ARG A 29 5.88 1.37 12.68
CA ARG A 29 4.46 1.21 12.32
C ARG A 29 3.98 2.46 11.58
N ILE A 30 3.64 2.30 10.31
CA ILE A 30 3.20 3.41 9.44
C ILE A 30 1.71 3.72 9.64
N GLY A 31 0.89 2.68 9.82
CA GLY A 31 -0.56 2.83 9.96
C GLY A 31 -1.22 1.53 10.41
N GLY A 32 -2.50 1.58 10.78
CA GLY A 32 -3.28 0.39 11.08
C GLY A 32 -4.73 0.70 11.39
N VAL A 33 -5.58 -0.33 11.33
CA VAL A 33 -7.02 -0.20 11.48
C VAL A 33 -7.48 -1.00 12.69
N ASP A 34 -8.22 -0.33 13.57
CA ASP A 34 -8.94 -1.02 14.64
C ASP A 34 -10.28 -1.53 14.08
N PHE A 35 -10.42 -2.85 13.96
CA PHE A 35 -11.68 -3.47 13.54
C PHE A 35 -12.55 -3.91 14.73
N SER A 36 -12.21 -3.51 15.96
CA SER A 36 -13.09 -3.70 17.12
C SER A 36 -14.19 -2.66 17.19
N ILE A 37 -14.01 -1.51 16.54
CA ILE A 37 -15.04 -0.48 16.40
C ILE A 37 -15.99 -0.80 15.23
N PRO A 38 -17.23 -0.29 15.27
CA PRO A 38 -18.15 -0.35 14.14
C PRO A 38 -17.52 0.19 12.84
N ARG A 39 -17.83 -0.45 11.71
CA ARG A 39 -17.22 -0.13 10.40
C ARG A 39 -17.43 1.32 9.97
N ASP A 40 -18.57 1.91 10.32
CA ASP A 40 -18.92 3.30 10.06
C ASP A 40 -18.14 4.31 10.93
N GLN A 41 -17.45 3.85 11.97
CA GLN A 41 -16.56 4.65 12.81
C GLN A 41 -15.09 4.58 12.36
N ILE A 42 -14.74 3.71 11.41
CA ILE A 42 -13.41 3.70 10.81
C ILE A 42 -13.29 4.94 9.91
N THR A 43 -12.37 5.83 10.26
CA THR A 43 -12.15 7.11 9.55
C THR A 43 -10.94 7.09 8.62
N THR A 44 -10.04 6.12 8.80
CA THR A 44 -8.86 5.94 7.95
C THR A 44 -8.55 4.46 7.79
N ASP A 45 -8.28 4.06 6.56
CA ASP A 45 -7.80 2.73 6.19
C ASP A 45 -6.49 2.89 5.42
N TYR A 46 -5.70 1.82 5.34
CA TYR A 46 -4.36 1.88 4.77
C TYR A 46 -4.14 0.76 3.75
N SER A 47 -3.29 0.99 2.78
CA SER A 47 -2.97 0.02 1.73
C SER A 47 -1.52 0.07 1.31
N ILE A 48 -1.10 -1.01 0.65
CA ILE A 48 0.16 -1.13 -0.06
C ILE A 48 -0.15 -1.29 -1.55
N VAL A 49 0.51 -0.48 -2.37
CA VAL A 49 0.58 -0.68 -3.82
C VAL A 49 2.04 -0.91 -4.22
N ALA A 50 2.30 -1.91 -5.03
CA ALA A 50 3.65 -2.25 -5.47
C ALA A 50 3.67 -2.74 -6.91
N SER A 51 4.76 -2.47 -7.62
CA SER A 51 5.09 -3.09 -8.90
C SER A 51 6.57 -3.43 -8.90
N PHE A 52 6.90 -4.72 -9.00
CA PHE A 52 8.28 -5.18 -8.95
C PHE A 52 8.49 -6.50 -9.70
N HIS A 53 9.74 -6.79 -10.06
CA HIS A 53 10.13 -8.11 -10.56
C HIS A 53 10.41 -9.05 -9.39
N SER A 54 9.82 -10.25 -9.42
CA SER A 54 9.93 -11.23 -8.35
C SER A 54 10.70 -12.47 -8.82
N ASP A 55 11.80 -12.78 -8.14
CA ASP A 55 12.61 -13.98 -8.39
C ASP A 55 11.83 -15.29 -8.12
N VAL A 56 10.75 -15.23 -7.33
CA VAL A 56 9.90 -16.39 -7.03
C VAL A 56 8.99 -16.74 -8.21
N THR A 57 8.61 -15.73 -9.01
CA THR A 57 7.71 -15.85 -10.15
C THR A 57 8.42 -15.71 -11.48
N ASP A 58 9.70 -15.34 -11.47
CA ASP A 58 10.52 -14.99 -12.63
C ASP A 58 9.83 -13.98 -13.56
N GLY A 59 9.19 -12.97 -12.94
CA GLY A 59 8.26 -12.10 -13.66
C GLY A 59 7.75 -10.92 -12.86
N PRO A 60 7.05 -9.98 -13.53
CA PRO A 60 6.46 -8.82 -12.87
C PRO A 60 5.32 -9.23 -11.94
N VAL A 61 5.28 -8.60 -10.78
CA VAL A 61 4.23 -8.71 -9.78
C VAL A 61 3.69 -7.33 -9.48
N VAL A 62 2.36 -7.22 -9.45
CA VAL A 62 1.66 -6.04 -8.97
C VAL A 62 0.91 -6.43 -7.69
N VAL A 63 1.08 -5.61 -6.65
CA VAL A 63 0.36 -5.74 -5.38
C VAL A 63 -0.58 -4.56 -5.26
N ILE A 64 -1.85 -4.87 -4.99
CA ILE A 64 -2.90 -3.89 -4.66
C ILE A 64 -3.66 -4.48 -3.47
N ALA A 65 -3.36 -4.00 -2.27
CA ALA A 65 -3.90 -4.60 -1.06
C ALA A 65 -4.16 -3.54 0.01
N GLY A 66 -5.39 -3.48 0.52
CA GLY A 66 -5.73 -2.75 1.73
C GLY A 66 -5.68 -3.61 2.99
N ILE A 67 -5.51 -2.98 4.14
CA ILE A 67 -5.77 -3.60 5.44
C ILE A 67 -7.26 -3.94 5.52
N GLY A 68 -8.13 -2.99 5.20
CA GLY A 68 -9.57 -3.18 5.03
C GLY A 68 -10.03 -3.17 3.57
N PRO A 69 -11.32 -3.46 3.34
CA PRO A 69 -11.91 -3.46 2.00
C PRO A 69 -11.91 -2.06 1.38
N MET A 70 -12.06 -0.99 2.18
CA MET A 70 -12.16 0.38 1.67
C MET A 70 -10.85 0.83 1.04
N SER A 71 -9.72 0.58 1.71
CA SER A 71 -8.43 0.92 1.12
C SER A 71 -8.00 -0.06 0.02
N THR A 72 -8.59 -1.27 -0.07
CA THR A 72 -8.38 -2.15 -1.24
C THR A 72 -9.03 -1.56 -2.49
N GLU A 73 -10.26 -1.07 -2.38
CA GLU A 73 -10.95 -0.36 -3.46
C GLU A 73 -10.17 0.91 -3.88
N ALA A 74 -9.80 1.74 -2.90
CA ALA A 74 -9.06 2.96 -3.18
C ALA A 74 -7.65 2.72 -3.75
N ALA A 75 -6.97 1.64 -3.34
CA ALA A 75 -5.69 1.23 -3.92
C ALA A 75 -5.83 0.80 -5.39
N ALA A 76 -6.93 0.11 -5.72
CA ALA A 76 -7.22 -0.28 -7.10
C ALA A 76 -7.49 0.96 -7.98
N GLU A 77 -8.28 1.91 -7.48
CA GLU A 77 -8.51 3.19 -8.15
C GLU A 77 -7.20 3.97 -8.34
N PHE A 78 -6.40 4.12 -7.28
CA PHE A 78 -5.11 4.81 -7.32
C PHE A 78 -4.16 4.23 -8.37
N THR A 79 -4.16 2.90 -8.52
CA THR A 79 -3.28 2.19 -9.47
C THR A 79 -3.80 2.23 -10.90
N THR A 80 -5.11 2.26 -11.11
CA THR A 80 -5.73 2.19 -12.45
C THR A 80 -5.95 3.55 -13.10
N LEU A 81 -6.08 4.63 -12.30
CA LEU A 81 -6.17 6.00 -12.81
C LEU A 81 -4.77 6.56 -13.11
N THR A 82 -4.55 7.00 -14.36
CA THR A 82 -3.26 7.51 -14.83
C THR A 82 -2.80 8.72 -14.01
N GLU A 83 -3.73 9.62 -13.69
CA GLU A 83 -3.49 10.82 -12.91
C GLU A 83 -3.08 10.52 -11.47
N ARG A 84 -3.61 9.44 -10.86
CA ARG A 84 -3.30 9.04 -9.48
C ARG A 84 -1.98 8.28 -9.43
N SER A 85 -1.77 7.33 -10.34
CA SER A 85 -0.50 6.59 -10.43
C SER A 85 0.69 7.50 -10.82
N ALA A 86 0.46 8.57 -11.59
CA ALA A 86 1.47 9.59 -11.87
C ALA A 86 1.96 10.33 -10.60
N GLU A 87 1.09 10.49 -9.59
CA GLU A 87 1.47 11.06 -8.29
C GLU A 87 2.58 10.24 -7.66
N LEU A 88 2.47 8.90 -7.66
CA LEU A 88 3.50 8.01 -7.15
C LEU A 88 4.84 8.20 -7.88
N PHE A 89 4.83 8.24 -9.22
CA PHE A 89 6.07 8.40 -9.98
C PHE A 89 6.70 9.79 -9.83
N SER A 90 5.94 10.80 -9.40
CA SER A 90 6.50 12.12 -9.06
C SER A 90 7.44 12.08 -7.85
N HIS A 91 7.32 11.05 -7.00
CA HIS A 91 8.23 10.81 -5.86
C HIS A 91 9.51 10.06 -6.25
N ALA A 92 9.67 9.64 -7.50
CA ALA A 92 10.83 8.89 -7.92
C ALA A 92 12.13 9.71 -7.79
N PRO A 93 13.26 9.09 -7.41
CA PRO A 93 14.52 9.79 -7.30
C PRO A 93 14.99 10.29 -8.68
N LYS A 94 15.76 11.38 -8.68
CA LYS A 94 16.27 11.99 -9.92
C LYS A 94 17.06 10.96 -10.74
N GLY A 95 16.67 10.78 -12.00
CA GLY A 95 17.32 9.85 -12.91
C GLY A 95 16.83 8.41 -12.83
N TRP A 96 15.79 8.11 -12.04
CA TRP A 96 15.11 6.82 -12.07
C TRP A 96 14.50 6.60 -13.47
N LYS A 97 14.83 5.46 -14.09
CA LYS A 97 14.42 5.11 -15.47
C LYS A 97 13.35 4.02 -15.51
N GLY A 98 12.61 3.87 -14.42
CA GLY A 98 11.79 2.69 -14.14
C GLY A 98 12.53 1.67 -13.30
N GLY A 99 11.79 0.68 -12.81
CA GLY A 99 12.28 -0.29 -11.83
C GLY A 99 11.17 -0.68 -10.88
N ASN A 100 11.56 -1.17 -9.71
CA ASN A 100 10.62 -1.58 -8.69
C ASN A 100 10.14 -0.36 -7.91
N VAL A 101 8.86 -0.35 -7.59
CA VAL A 101 8.24 0.71 -6.80
C VAL A 101 7.26 0.11 -5.80
N GLU A 102 7.20 0.73 -4.63
CA GLU A 102 6.19 0.45 -3.62
C GLU A 102 5.76 1.75 -2.92
N ALA A 103 4.49 1.80 -2.51
CA ALA A 103 3.96 2.88 -1.70
C ALA A 103 2.99 2.37 -0.64
N VAL A 104 2.99 3.06 0.50
CA VAL A 104 1.94 2.94 1.51
C VAL A 104 1.00 4.12 1.34
N LEU A 105 -0.30 3.82 1.22
CA LEU A 105 -1.35 4.82 1.08
C LEU A 105 -2.19 4.87 2.36
N ALA A 106 -2.71 6.05 2.67
CA ALA A 106 -3.80 6.25 3.62
C ALA A 106 -5.02 6.74 2.85
N THR A 107 -6.17 6.14 3.15
CA THR A 107 -7.47 6.46 2.55
C THR A 107 -8.39 6.95 3.64
N ASP A 108 -8.91 8.17 3.50
CA ASP A 108 -9.98 8.65 4.35
C ASP A 108 -11.23 7.80 4.13
N VAL A 109 -11.97 7.48 5.19
CA VAL A 109 -13.20 6.69 5.11
C VAL A 109 -14.33 7.50 5.74
N VAL A 110 -15.41 7.70 4.98
CA VAL A 110 -16.59 8.45 5.43
C VAL A 110 -17.81 7.56 5.26
N ASN A 111 -18.48 7.21 6.36
CA ASN A 111 -19.62 6.30 6.37
C ASN A 111 -19.35 4.97 5.64
N GLY A 112 -18.12 4.45 5.77
CA GLY A 112 -17.71 3.24 5.08
C GLY A 112 -17.56 3.38 3.56
N ILE A 113 -17.35 4.60 3.04
CA ILE A 113 -17.04 4.90 1.62
C ILE A 113 -15.60 5.42 1.57
N PRO A 114 -14.74 4.94 0.63
CA PRO A 114 -13.38 5.44 0.51
C PRO A 114 -13.40 6.85 -0.09
N GLY A 115 -12.60 7.74 0.49
CA GLY A 115 -12.45 9.12 0.07
C GLY A 115 -11.06 9.40 -0.47
N HIS A 116 -10.52 10.56 -0.10
CA HIS A 116 -9.20 10.98 -0.56
C HIS A 116 -8.12 9.98 -0.12
N THR A 117 -7.29 9.58 -1.08
CA THR A 117 -6.14 8.70 -0.85
C THR A 117 -4.85 9.47 -1.05
N ARG A 118 -3.96 9.38 -0.05
CA ARG A 118 -2.68 10.10 0.05
C ARG A 118 -1.52 9.14 0.25
N ILE A 119 -0.37 9.47 -0.33
CA ILE A 119 0.87 8.69 -0.18
C ILE A 119 1.53 9.02 1.16
N LEU A 120 1.84 8.00 1.97
CA LEU A 120 2.56 8.17 3.23
C LEU A 120 4.05 7.89 3.13
N LYS A 121 4.40 6.84 2.39
CA LYS A 121 5.78 6.38 2.19
C LYS A 121 5.91 5.83 0.78
N THR A 122 7.08 6.00 0.19
CA THR A 122 7.43 5.42 -1.11
C THR A 122 8.79 4.73 -1.02
N ALA A 123 9.02 3.74 -1.88
CA ALA A 123 10.30 3.10 -2.06
C ALA A 123 10.52 2.83 -3.54
N PHE A 124 11.74 3.07 -4.01
CA PHE A 124 12.16 2.85 -5.39
C PHE A 124 13.51 2.11 -5.36
N TRP A 125 13.63 1.04 -6.15
CA TRP A 125 14.86 0.24 -6.24
C TRP A 125 15.02 -0.46 -7.59
#